data_AF-A0A822BYZ8-F1
#
_entry.id   AF-A0A822BYZ8-F1
#
_cell.length_a   1.000
_cell.length_b   1.000
_cell.length_c   1.000
_cell.angle_alpha   90.00
_cell.angle_beta   90.00
_cell.angle_gamma   90.00
#
_symmetry.space_group_name_H-M   'P 1'
#
loop_
_entity.id
_entity.type
_entity.pdbx_description
1 polymer ?
#
loop_
_entity_poly.entity_id
_entity_poly.type
_entity_poly.pdbx_seq_one_letter_code
_entity_poly.pdbx_strand_id
1 'polypeptide(L)'
;MSAISDAELLRNANVRLCRLRVWPEFEGLGFNLEASTRPPHIIRLVDSNSPAAAGGLKILDVVLAVNQEDVSEADYNRVRNAIKTARDSNAPI
;
A
#
# COMPACT_ATOMS: atom_id res chain seq x y z
N MET A 1 -12.59 -22.27 -22.30
CA MET A 1 -11.71 -21.20 -21.79
C MET A 1 -11.05 -21.75 -20.53
N SER A 2 -9.75 -22.04 -20.53
CA SER A 2 -9.08 -22.54 -19.32
C SER A 2 -8.91 -21.38 -18.34
N ALA A 3 -9.39 -21.52 -17.12
CA ALA A 3 -9.09 -20.58 -16.05
C ALA A 3 -7.57 -20.54 -15.84
N ILE A 4 -7.00 -19.35 -15.84
CA ILE A 4 -5.59 -19.14 -15.48
C ILE A 4 -5.46 -19.52 -14.00
N SER A 5 -4.50 -20.38 -13.67
CA SER A 5 -4.28 -20.77 -12.26
C SER A 5 -3.85 -19.57 -11.41
N ASP A 6 -4.18 -19.55 -10.12
CA ASP A 6 -3.75 -18.50 -9.19
C ASP A 6 -2.23 -18.31 -9.19
N ALA A 7 -1.47 -19.39 -9.34
CA ALA A 7 -0.01 -19.34 -9.43
C ALA A 7 0.49 -18.63 -10.70
N GLU A 8 -0.23 -18.78 -11.82
CA GLU A 8 0.07 -18.11 -13.09
C GLU A 8 -0.35 -16.63 -13.03
N LEU A 9 -1.49 -16.34 -12.39
CA LEU A 9 -1.93 -14.97 -12.11
C LEU A 9 -0.90 -14.25 -11.23
N LEU A 10 -0.44 -14.89 -10.15
CA LEU A 10 0.57 -14.31 -9.25
C LEU A 10 1.94 -14.15 -9.92
N ARG A 11 2.36 -15.10 -10.78
CA ARG A 11 3.59 -14.95 -11.58
C ARG A 11 3.53 -13.77 -12.55
N ASN A 12 2.34 -13.47 -13.06
CA ASN A 12 2.11 -12.34 -13.95
C ASN A 12 1.69 -11.07 -13.21
N ALA A 13 1.41 -11.15 -11.91
CA ALA A 13 1.01 -10.02 -11.10
C ALA A 13 2.24 -9.18 -10.77
N ASN A 14 2.14 -7.88 -11.05
CA ASN A 14 3.15 -6.90 -10.68
C ASN A 14 3.00 -6.52 -9.20
N VAL A 15 3.30 -7.47 -8.30
CA VAL A 15 3.26 -7.25 -6.83
C VAL A 15 4.56 -6.58 -6.38
N ARG A 16 4.44 -5.55 -5.54
CA ARG A 16 5.56 -4.67 -5.20
C ARG A 16 5.62 -4.50 -3.69
N LEU A 17 6.76 -4.88 -3.10
CA LEU A 17 7.02 -4.59 -1.69
C LEU A 17 7.60 -3.18 -1.58
N CYS A 18 6.75 -2.20 -1.27
CA CYS A 18 7.15 -0.82 -1.09
C CYS A 18 7.54 -0.58 0.37
N ARG A 19 8.82 -0.23 0.64
CA ARG A 19 9.32 0.03 1.99
C ARG A 19 9.34 1.53 2.25
N LEU A 20 8.36 2.00 3.02
CA LEU A 20 8.23 3.41 3.38
C LEU A 20 8.92 3.65 4.73
N ARG A 21 9.66 4.76 4.85
CA ARG A 21 10.28 5.22 6.10
C ARG A 21 9.85 6.65 6.36
N VAL A 22 9.45 6.96 7.60
CA VAL A 22 9.14 8.35 7.98
C VAL A 22 10.42 9.19 7.87
N TRP A 23 10.31 10.35 7.25
CA TRP A 23 11.41 11.31 7.14
C TRP A 23 11.16 12.48 8.10
N PRO A 24 12.14 12.90 8.92
CA PRO A 24 11.97 13.98 9.89
C PRO A 24 11.47 15.29 9.28
N GLU A 25 11.88 15.58 8.05
CA GLU A 25 11.60 16.80 7.30
C GLU A 25 10.37 16.69 6.36
N PHE A 26 9.64 15.58 6.38
CA PHE A 26 8.46 15.38 5.54
C PHE A 26 7.22 15.06 6.38
N GLU A 27 6.13 15.83 6.18
CA GLU A 27 4.89 15.58 6.89
C GLU A 27 4.16 14.35 6.33
N GLY A 28 4.09 13.29 7.12
CA GLY A 28 3.43 12.05 6.73
C GLY A 28 4.28 11.19 5.78
N LEU A 29 3.63 10.53 4.82
CA LEU A 29 4.28 9.59 3.89
C LEU A 29 4.22 10.02 2.42
N GLY A 30 3.42 11.05 2.09
CA GLY A 30 3.34 11.64 0.75
C GLY A 30 2.56 10.81 -0.28
N PHE A 31 1.39 10.28 0.11
CA PHE A 31 0.47 9.63 -0.81
C PHE A 31 -0.99 9.87 -0.42
N ASN A 32 -1.90 9.66 -1.37
CA ASN A 32 -3.34 9.68 -1.14
C ASN A 32 -3.92 8.28 -1.39
N LEU A 33 -4.63 7.73 -0.39
CA LEU A 33 -5.43 6.53 -0.51
C LEU A 33 -6.87 6.91 -0.85
N GLU A 34 -7.43 6.32 -1.90
CA GLU A 34 -8.84 6.53 -2.25
C GLU A 34 -9.76 6.10 -1.12
N ALA A 35 -10.66 6.99 -0.71
CA ALA A 35 -11.70 6.72 0.28
C ALA A 35 -12.89 5.96 -0.33
N SER A 36 -12.61 4.81 -0.95
CA SER A 36 -13.66 3.90 -1.43
C SER A 36 -14.30 3.15 -0.26
N THR A 37 -15.61 2.90 -0.33
CA THR A 37 -16.32 2.14 0.72
C THR A 37 -16.03 0.64 0.69
N ARG A 38 -15.52 0.14 -0.44
CA ARG A 38 -15.21 -1.28 -0.67
C ARG A 38 -13.83 -1.44 -1.30
N PRO A 39 -13.18 -2.60 -1.08
CA PRO A 39 -12.00 -3.00 -1.84
C PRO A 39 -12.24 -3.02 -3.36
N PRO A 40 -11.17 -2.91 -4.17
CA PRO A 40 -9.79 -2.66 -3.76
C PRO A 40 -9.54 -1.20 -3.37
N HIS A 41 -8.57 -0.97 -2.47
CA HIS A 41 -8.15 0.38 -2.08
C HIS A 41 -6.93 0.83 -2.87
N ILE A 42 -7.07 1.95 -3.59
CA ILE A 42 -6.14 2.36 -4.64
C ILE A 42 -5.38 3.64 -4.24
N ILE A 43 -4.08 3.68 -4.54
CA ILE A 43 -3.26 4.89 -4.41
C ILE A 43 -3.58 5.86 -5.55
N ARG A 44 -4.00 7.08 -5.23
CA ARG A 44 -4.42 8.10 -6.22
C ARG A 44 -3.38 9.18 -6.47
N LEU A 45 -2.51 9.41 -5.49
CA LEU A 45 -1.43 10.39 -5.59
C LEU A 45 -0.21 9.83 -4.88
N VAL A 46 0.97 10.13 -5.43
CA VAL A 46 2.25 9.98 -4.76
C VAL A 46 3.01 11.27 -4.99
N ASP A 47 3.33 11.97 -3.91
CA ASP A 47 4.03 13.25 -3.97
C ASP A 47 5.48 13.02 -4.39
N SER A 48 6.01 13.89 -5.25
CA SER A 48 7.44 13.84 -5.60
C SER A 48 8.31 14.15 -4.38
N ASN A 49 9.51 13.56 -4.34
CA ASN A 49 10.45 13.71 -3.22
C ASN A 49 9.86 13.35 -1.85
N SER A 50 8.96 12.36 -1.81
CA SER A 50 8.33 11.86 -0.58
C SER A 50 8.86 10.47 -0.18
N PRO A 51 8.64 10.05 1.08
CA PRO A 51 8.83 8.66 1.51
C PRO A 51 8.16 7.62 0.62
N ALA A 52 6.92 7.86 0.18
CA ALA A 52 6.18 6.96 -0.69
C ALA A 52 6.84 6.82 -2.06
N ALA A 53 7.26 7.93 -2.68
CA ALA A 53 7.98 7.91 -3.95
C ALA A 53 9.31 7.14 -3.84
N ALA A 54 10.10 7.42 -2.80
CA ALA A 54 11.37 6.74 -2.56
C ALA A 54 11.20 5.24 -2.24
N GLY A 55 10.10 4.89 -1.55
CA GLY A 55 9.71 3.51 -1.28
C GLY A 55 9.16 2.76 -2.51
N GLY A 56 8.99 3.47 -3.63
CA GLY A 56 8.54 2.93 -4.91
C GLY A 56 7.02 2.82 -5.06
N LEU A 57 6.23 3.38 -4.16
CA LEU A 57 4.77 3.41 -4.29
C LEU A 57 4.37 4.18 -5.56
N LYS A 58 3.34 3.72 -6.28
CA LYS A 58 2.87 4.34 -7.53
C LYS A 58 1.38 4.57 -7.49
N ILE A 59 0.96 5.58 -8.24
CA ILE A 59 -0.45 5.79 -8.56
C ILE A 59 -1.00 4.52 -9.24
N LEU A 60 -2.24 4.16 -8.90
CA LEU A 60 -2.96 2.95 -9.30
C LEU A 60 -2.51 1.64 -8.63
N ASP A 61 -1.54 1.68 -7.70
CA ASP A 61 -1.32 0.53 -6.83
C ASP A 61 -2.56 0.19 -6.01
N VAL A 62 -2.78 -1.10 -5.81
CA VAL A 62 -3.77 -1.62 -4.85
C VAL A 62 -3.04 -2.03 -3.58
N VAL A 63 -3.54 -1.60 -2.42
CA VAL A 63 -3.00 -2.00 -1.13
C VAL A 63 -3.50 -3.40 -0.79
N LEU A 64 -2.61 -4.40 -0.88
CA LEU A 64 -2.92 -5.78 -0.53
C LEU A 64 -2.58 -6.08 0.94
N ALA A 65 -1.47 -5.54 1.43
CA ALA A 65 -0.99 -5.79 2.78
C ALA A 65 -0.27 -4.54 3.33
N VAL A 66 -0.31 -4.39 4.65
CA VAL A 66 0.46 -3.38 5.39
C VAL A 66 1.32 -4.11 6.41
N ASN A 67 2.64 -4.09 6.21
CA ASN A 67 3.59 -4.93 6.95
C ASN A 67 3.17 -6.41 6.87
N GLN A 68 2.88 -7.04 8.02
CA GLN A 68 2.51 -8.46 8.13
C GLN A 68 0.99 -8.68 8.16
N GLU A 69 0.20 -7.62 7.96
CA GLU A 69 -1.26 -7.67 7.95
C GLU A 69 -1.81 -7.64 6.52
N ASP A 70 -2.55 -8.68 6.14
CA ASP A 70 -3.36 -8.70 4.91
C ASP A 70 -4.59 -7.79 5.08
N VAL A 71 -4.76 -6.85 4.14
CA VAL A 71 -5.85 -5.89 4.11
C VAL A 71 -6.57 -5.87 2.76
N SER A 72 -6.34 -6.87 1.91
CA SER A 72 -6.86 -6.94 0.54
C SER A 72 -8.40 -6.87 0.47
N GLU A 73 -9.07 -7.45 1.46
CA GLU A 73 -10.54 -7.46 1.59
C GLU A 73 -11.07 -6.56 2.73
N ALA A 74 -10.19 -5.76 3.35
CA ALA A 74 -10.55 -4.92 4.49
C ALA A 74 -11.21 -3.61 4.05
N ASP A 75 -12.01 -2.99 4.91
CA ASP A 75 -12.58 -1.66 4.64
C ASP A 75 -11.55 -0.52 4.74
N TYR A 76 -11.92 0.64 4.23
CA TYR A 76 -11.05 1.83 4.21
C TYR A 76 -10.53 2.22 5.60
N ASN A 77 -11.36 2.11 6.64
CA ASN A 77 -10.95 2.48 7.99
C ASN A 77 -9.89 1.52 8.53
N ARG A 78 -10.05 0.23 8.26
CA ARG A 78 -9.06 -0.79 8.65
C ARG A 78 -7.73 -0.55 7.93
N VAL A 79 -7.74 -0.35 6.61
CA VAL A 79 -6.52 -0.05 5.84
C VAL A 79 -5.82 1.21 6.35
N ARG A 80 -6.59 2.30 6.54
CA ARG A 80 -6.07 3.56 7.06
C ARG A 80 -5.44 3.40 8.45
N ASN A 81 -6.10 2.65 9.33
CA ASN A 81 -5.60 2.43 10.68
C ASN A 81 -4.33 1.56 10.68
N ALA A 82 -4.28 0.50 9.87
CA ALA A 82 -3.08 -0.32 9.71
C ALA A 82 -1.88 0.51 9.22
N ILE A 83 -2.07 1.40 8.24
CA ILE A 83 -1.04 2.33 7.75
C ILE A 83 -0.57 3.27 8.86
N LYS A 84 -1.50 3.86 9.62
CA LYS A 84 -1.17 4.77 10.73
C LYS A 84 -0.37 4.04 11.82
N THR A 85 -0.82 2.87 12.24
CA THR A 85 -0.12 2.05 13.22
C THR A 85 1.27 1.64 12.74
N ALA A 86 1.41 1.22 11.48
CA ALA A 86 2.69 0.87 10.87
C ALA A 86 3.67 2.06 10.82
N ARG A 87 3.17 3.26 10.55
CA ARG A 87 3.97 4.50 10.55
C ARG A 87 4.45 4.88 11.95
N ASP A 88 3.56 4.74 12.94
CA ASP A 88 3.82 5.19 14.31
C ASP A 88 4.62 4.16 15.12
N SER A 89 4.68 2.91 14.67
CA SER A 89 5.49 1.86 15.27
C SER A 89 6.91 1.88 14.73
N ASN A 90 7.89 1.93 15.63
CA ASN A 90 9.31 1.72 15.31
C ASN A 90 9.62 0.22 15.10
N ALA A 91 8.63 -0.54 14.59
CA ALA A 91 8.72 -1.98 14.47
C ALA A 91 9.78 -2.35 13.43
N PRO A 92 10.68 -3.30 13.73
CA PRO A 92 11.66 -3.75 12.75
C PRO A 92 10.93 -4.38 11.55
N ILE A 93 11.35 -3.96 10.35
CA ILE A 93 10.90 -4.50 9.06
C ILE A 93 11.51 -5.87 8.85
#